data_AF-A0A6N6KTZ0-F1
#
_entry.id   AF-A0A6N6KTZ0-F1
#
_cell.length_a   1.000
_cell.length_b   1.000
_cell.length_c   1.000
_cell.angle_alpha   90.00
_cell.angle_beta   90.00
_cell.angle_gamma   90.00
#
_symmetry.space_group_name_H-M   'P 1'
#
loop_
_entity.id
_entity.type
_entity.pdbx_description
1 polymer ?
#
loop_
_entity_poly.entity_id
_entity_poly.type
_entity_poly.pdbx_seq_one_letter_code
_entity_poly.pdbx_strand_id
1 'polypeptide(L)'
;MQKLLLVASILFLFLSYGNSQSPPLELEKFSIEDIKEDINYWKALLEKRHPLLYYYTPKDSLDQQFDALLNSVNSPMTDLELFHLMAPVAAFIRDGHNTFLPGMATINKIAEREDLLPFEVHFNGQELFLKYNLSKNDSLKDGLIITHINKVKTEVITQQIISALPRDGFNLQLPISALNNQFRFYYHVFFGFSETYEVKGLQEENSGTYLVEGCALDSIRQIRKERYPIPNGHKAISCHSIDSPNTAFLT
;
A
#
# COMPACT_ATOMS: atom_id res chain seq x y z
N MET A 1 -23.30 28.07 24.98
CA MET A 1 -22.48 28.24 23.76
C MET A 1 -21.84 26.90 23.43
N GLN A 2 -22.48 26.13 22.56
CA GLN A 2 -22.00 24.83 22.10
C GLN A 2 -20.77 25.03 21.21
N LYS A 3 -19.64 24.40 21.55
CA LYS A 3 -18.51 24.25 20.63
C LYS A 3 -18.86 23.12 19.67
N LEU A 4 -19.13 23.49 18.42
CA LEU A 4 -19.33 22.58 17.31
C LEU A 4 -18.02 21.81 17.08
N LEU A 5 -18.01 20.51 17.41
CA LEU A 5 -16.94 19.60 17.00
C LEU A 5 -17.17 19.30 15.51
N LEU A 6 -16.25 19.80 14.69
CA LEU A 6 -16.21 19.53 13.26
C LEU A 6 -15.78 18.07 13.06
N VAL A 7 -16.74 17.16 12.91
CA VAL A 7 -16.48 15.80 12.45
C VAL A 7 -16.11 15.90 10.97
N ALA A 8 -14.84 15.67 10.66
CA ALA A 8 -14.36 15.58 9.28
C ALA A 8 -14.91 14.28 8.66
N SER A 9 -16.13 14.33 8.13
CA SER A 9 -16.61 13.35 7.16
C SER A 9 -15.80 13.53 5.89
N ILE A 10 -14.74 12.73 5.73
CA ILE A 10 -14.07 12.54 4.45
C ILE A 10 -15.04 11.73 3.59
N LEU A 11 -15.93 12.45 2.92
CA LEU A 11 -16.78 11.92 1.88
C LEU A 11 -15.85 11.52 0.72
N PHE A 12 -15.60 10.22 0.56
CA PHE A 12 -14.90 9.69 -0.62
C PHE A 12 -15.77 9.97 -1.85
N LEU A 13 -15.50 11.11 -2.50
CA LEU A 13 -16.03 11.42 -3.83
C LEU A 13 -15.36 10.46 -4.82
N PHE A 14 -16.03 9.35 -5.14
CA PHE A 14 -15.77 8.60 -6.35
C PHE A 14 -16.13 9.49 -7.55
N LEU A 15 -15.19 10.31 -7.98
CA LEU A 15 -15.27 10.96 -9.27
C LEU A 15 -15.01 9.91 -10.35
N SER A 16 -16.06 9.55 -11.06
CA SER A 16 -16.04 8.73 -12.26
C SER A 16 -15.27 9.45 -13.37
N TYR A 17 -13.94 9.36 -13.35
CA TYR A 17 -13.10 9.87 -14.42
C TYR A 17 -12.89 8.78 -15.47
N GLY A 18 -13.41 9.04 -16.68
CA GLY A 18 -13.23 8.20 -17.85
C GLY A 18 -11.76 7.91 -18.13
N ASN A 19 -11.39 6.67 -17.84
CA ASN A 19 -10.30 5.89 -18.40
C ASN A 19 -10.84 4.46 -18.50
N SER A 20 -10.35 3.68 -19.45
CA SER A 20 -10.61 2.24 -19.51
C SER A 20 -9.89 1.58 -18.33
N GLN A 21 -10.48 1.68 -17.13
CA GLN A 21 -10.08 0.84 -16.01
C GLN A 21 -10.39 -0.58 -16.41
N SER A 22 -9.43 -1.47 -16.21
CA SER A 22 -9.65 -2.87 -16.48
C SER A 22 -10.72 -3.41 -15.53
N PRO A 23 -11.40 -4.52 -15.89
CA PRO A 23 -12.43 -5.09 -15.04
C PRO A 23 -11.91 -5.32 -13.62
N PRO A 24 -12.73 -5.03 -12.58
CA PRO A 24 -12.36 -5.29 -11.20
C PRO A 24 -12.17 -6.80 -10.97
N LEU A 25 -11.50 -7.14 -9.88
CA LEU A 25 -11.35 -8.54 -9.48
C LEU A 25 -12.71 -9.14 -9.12
N GLU A 26 -13.00 -10.32 -9.65
CA GLU A 26 -14.13 -11.13 -9.20
C GLU A 26 -13.74 -11.82 -7.89
N LEU A 27 -14.19 -11.29 -6.75
CA LEU A 27 -13.88 -11.80 -5.42
C LEU A 27 -15.16 -12.29 -4.72
N GLU A 28 -14.99 -13.27 -3.83
CA GLU A 28 -16.07 -13.73 -2.98
C GLU A 28 -16.49 -12.62 -2.01
N LYS A 29 -17.79 -12.53 -1.74
CA LYS A 29 -18.36 -11.58 -0.78
C LYS A 29 -18.77 -12.30 0.49
N PHE A 30 -18.45 -11.70 1.62
CA PHE A 30 -18.84 -12.14 2.95
C PHE A 30 -20.09 -11.41 3.41
N SER A 31 -20.90 -12.06 4.25
CA SER A 31 -22.13 -11.48 4.78
C SER A 31 -21.83 -10.33 5.75
N ILE A 32 -22.82 -9.45 5.96
CA ILE A 32 -22.69 -8.33 6.92
C ILE A 32 -22.44 -8.89 8.33
N GLU A 33 -23.13 -9.97 8.67
CA GLU A 33 -23.06 -10.65 9.95
C GLU A 33 -21.65 -11.20 10.22
N ASP A 34 -21.08 -11.96 9.27
CA ASP A 34 -19.73 -12.55 9.40
C ASP A 34 -18.68 -11.45 9.56
N ILE A 35 -18.75 -10.39 8.74
CA ILE A 35 -17.81 -9.27 8.79
C ILE A 35 -17.89 -8.56 10.15
N LYS A 36 -19.10 -8.32 10.67
CA LYS A 36 -19.26 -7.68 11.99
C LYS A 36 -18.81 -8.58 13.12
N GLU A 37 -19.00 -9.89 13.02
CA GLU A 37 -18.47 -10.86 13.98
C GLU A 37 -16.93 -10.77 14.04
N ASP A 38 -16.26 -10.80 12.89
CA ASP A 38 -14.80 -10.71 12.78
C ASP A 38 -14.25 -9.39 13.32
N ILE A 39 -14.90 -8.25 13.03
CA ILE A 39 -14.49 -6.94 13.56
C ILE A 39 -14.62 -6.91 15.09
N ASN A 40 -15.72 -7.44 15.64
CA ASN A 40 -15.91 -7.51 17.09
C ASN A 40 -14.90 -8.45 17.75
N TYR A 41 -14.62 -9.59 17.13
CA TYR A 41 -13.59 -10.52 17.60
C TYR A 41 -12.22 -9.84 17.62
N TRP A 42 -11.85 -9.13 16.54
CA TRP A 42 -10.60 -8.39 16.46
C TRP A 42 -10.49 -7.33 17.55
N LYS A 43 -11.53 -6.51 17.76
CA LYS A 43 -11.58 -5.52 18.85
C LYS A 43 -11.35 -6.18 20.20
N ALA A 44 -12.10 -7.24 20.52
CA ALA A 44 -12.01 -7.94 21.79
C ALA A 44 -10.62 -8.58 22.01
N LEU A 45 -10.02 -9.11 20.95
CA LEU A 45 -8.68 -9.70 20.99
C LEU A 45 -7.61 -8.64 21.29
N LEU A 46 -7.70 -7.47 20.64
CA LEU A 46 -6.83 -6.33 20.91
C LEU A 46 -6.95 -5.88 22.37
N GLU A 47 -8.17 -5.63 22.85
CA GLU A 47 -8.40 -5.18 24.23
C GLU A 47 -7.87 -6.18 25.27
N LYS A 48 -7.93 -7.47 24.96
CA LYS A 48 -7.49 -8.55 25.86
C LYS A 48 -5.97 -8.77 25.85
N ARG A 49 -5.31 -8.61 24.70
CA ARG A 49 -3.94 -9.11 24.50
C ARG A 49 -2.92 -8.07 24.06
N HIS A 50 -3.34 -6.93 23.49
CA HIS A 50 -2.40 -5.99 22.88
C HIS A 50 -1.80 -5.05 23.93
N PRO A 51 -0.51 -5.17 24.29
CA PRO A 51 0.08 -4.48 25.44
C PRO A 51 0.14 -2.95 25.26
N LEU A 52 0.20 -2.48 24.00
CA LEU A 52 0.36 -1.06 23.66
C LEU A 52 -0.91 -0.44 23.06
N LEU A 53 -2.08 -1.08 23.19
CA LEU A 53 -3.29 -0.70 22.44
C LEU A 53 -3.66 0.78 22.60
N TYR A 54 -3.52 1.29 23.83
CA TYR A 54 -3.88 2.66 24.18
C TYR A 54 -2.69 3.58 24.45
N TYR A 55 -1.47 3.14 24.12
CA TYR A 55 -0.26 3.89 24.45
C TYR A 55 -0.12 5.15 23.58
N TYR A 56 -0.35 5.02 22.27
CA TYR A 56 -0.26 6.13 21.32
C TYR A 56 -1.61 6.72 20.92
N THR A 57 -2.69 6.02 21.22
CA THR A 57 -4.05 6.34 20.78
C THR A 57 -5.01 6.19 21.97
N PRO A 58 -5.71 7.26 22.40
CA PRO A 58 -6.65 7.18 23.52
C PRO A 58 -7.77 6.18 23.26
N LYS A 59 -8.23 5.50 24.31
CA LYS A 59 -9.31 4.50 24.22
C LYS A 59 -10.55 5.05 23.52
N ASP A 60 -11.06 6.20 23.95
CA ASP A 60 -12.26 6.80 23.37
C ASP A 60 -12.12 7.07 21.86
N SER A 61 -10.92 7.50 21.43
CA SER A 61 -10.64 7.71 20.01
C SER A 61 -10.60 6.41 19.23
N LEU A 62 -10.01 5.35 19.79
CA LEU A 62 -9.98 4.03 19.15
C LEU A 62 -11.36 3.38 19.10
N ASP A 63 -12.14 3.48 20.18
CA ASP A 63 -13.53 3.01 20.22
C ASP A 63 -14.37 3.70 19.14
N GLN A 64 -14.22 5.01 18.97
CA GLN A 64 -14.90 5.74 17.89
C GLN A 64 -14.52 5.23 16.49
N GLN A 65 -13.26 4.84 16.26
CA GLN A 65 -12.86 4.22 14.98
C GLN A 65 -13.52 2.86 14.77
N PHE A 66 -13.59 2.02 15.81
CA PHE A 66 -14.28 0.73 15.73
C PHE A 66 -15.78 0.89 15.48
N ASP A 67 -16.44 1.85 16.15
CA ASP A 67 -17.85 2.13 15.94
C ASP A 67 -18.11 2.63 14.52
N ALA A 68 -17.26 3.52 14.01
CA ALA A 68 -17.34 4.00 12.63
C ALA A 68 -17.14 2.85 11.62
N LEU A 69 -16.17 1.96 11.87
CA LEU A 69 -15.93 0.78 11.06
C LEU A 69 -17.15 -0.14 11.03
N LEU A 70 -17.70 -0.53 12.18
CA LEU A 70 -18.91 -1.37 12.27
C LEU A 70 -20.12 -0.74 11.56
N ASN A 71 -20.28 0.58 11.68
CA ASN A 71 -21.37 1.31 11.02
C ASN A 71 -21.21 1.42 9.50
N SER A 72 -19.98 1.34 8.99
CA SER A 72 -19.71 1.34 7.55
C SER A 72 -20.07 0.01 6.86
N VAL A 73 -20.15 -1.09 7.62
CA VAL A 73 -20.53 -2.41 7.11
C VAL A 73 -22.05 -2.50 6.95
N ASN A 74 -22.53 -2.04 5.80
CA ASN A 74 -23.95 -1.93 5.46
C ASN A 74 -24.37 -2.80 4.24
N SER A 75 -23.43 -3.51 3.64
CA SER A 75 -23.62 -4.40 2.49
C SER A 75 -22.59 -5.53 2.53
N PRO A 76 -22.85 -6.68 1.87
CA PRO A 76 -21.84 -7.72 1.69
C PRO A 76 -20.61 -7.19 0.94
N MET A 77 -19.43 -7.49 1.46
CA MET A 77 -18.15 -6.98 0.96
C MET A 77 -17.15 -8.11 0.72
N THR A 78 -16.25 -7.87 -0.21
CA THR A 78 -15.07 -8.69 -0.46
C THR A 78 -14.01 -8.46 0.61
N ASP A 79 -13.04 -9.36 0.72
CA ASP A 79 -11.89 -9.16 1.62
C ASP A 79 -11.05 -7.93 1.26
N LEU A 80 -10.99 -7.56 -0.02
CA LEU A 80 -10.30 -6.35 -0.49
C LEU A 80 -11.01 -5.07 -0.04
N GLU A 81 -12.34 -5.03 -0.18
CA GLU A 81 -13.16 -3.90 0.32
C GLU A 81 -13.05 -3.80 1.85
N LEU A 82 -13.09 -4.92 2.55
CA LEU A 82 -12.91 -4.95 3.99
C LEU A 82 -11.51 -4.49 4.40
N PHE A 83 -10.46 -4.90 3.68
CA PHE A 83 -9.10 -4.43 3.90
C PHE A 83 -9.00 -2.90 3.82
N HIS A 84 -9.68 -2.25 2.85
CA HIS A 84 -9.69 -0.79 2.75
C HIS A 84 -10.27 -0.09 3.97
N LEU A 85 -11.21 -0.73 4.67
CA LEU A 85 -11.84 -0.19 5.87
C LEU A 85 -11.03 -0.50 7.14
N MET A 86 -10.50 -1.72 7.26
CA MET A 86 -9.81 -2.18 8.47
C MET A 86 -8.38 -1.67 8.59
N ALA A 87 -7.63 -1.64 7.48
CA ALA A 87 -6.21 -1.31 7.51
C ALA A 87 -5.91 0.10 8.07
N PRO A 88 -6.69 1.16 7.76
CA PRO A 88 -6.54 2.46 8.41
C PRO A 88 -6.81 2.43 9.92
N VAL A 89 -7.78 1.64 10.39
CA VAL A 89 -8.06 1.48 11.83
C VAL A 89 -6.90 0.78 12.53
N ALA A 90 -6.30 -0.23 11.89
CA ALA A 90 -5.11 -0.90 12.39
C ALA A 90 -3.91 0.06 12.50
N ALA A 91 -3.67 0.87 11.45
CA ALA A 91 -2.64 1.90 11.45
C ALA A 91 -2.89 3.01 12.50
N PHE A 92 -4.16 3.27 12.84
CA PHE A 92 -4.55 4.23 13.88
C PHE A 92 -4.12 3.81 15.29
N ILE A 93 -3.89 2.51 15.54
CA ILE A 93 -3.34 2.00 16.82
C ILE A 93 -1.85 2.36 16.98
N ARG A 94 -1.14 2.57 15.86
CA ARG A 94 0.31 2.91 15.81
C ARG A 94 1.22 1.86 16.44
N ASP A 95 0.93 0.60 16.08
CA ASP A 95 1.80 -0.55 16.35
C ASP A 95 2.31 -1.16 15.03
N GLY A 96 3.62 -1.39 14.91
CA GLY A 96 4.26 -1.94 13.73
C GLY A 96 3.92 -3.40 13.42
N HIS A 97 3.34 -4.14 14.37
CA HIS A 97 3.01 -5.56 14.23
C HIS A 97 1.52 -5.79 13.91
N ASN A 98 0.71 -4.74 13.89
CA ASN A 98 -0.71 -4.82 13.57
C ASN A 98 -0.95 -4.63 12.06
N THR A 99 -0.53 -5.63 11.27
CA THR A 99 -0.64 -5.58 9.80
C THR A 99 -1.87 -6.34 9.31
N PHE A 100 -2.62 -5.71 8.41
CA PHE A 100 -3.65 -6.38 7.61
C PHE A 100 -3.15 -6.57 6.18
N LEU A 101 -3.63 -7.63 5.55
CA LEU A 101 -3.50 -7.87 4.11
C LEU A 101 -4.82 -8.48 3.63
N PRO A 102 -5.19 -8.31 2.35
CA PRO A 102 -6.22 -9.13 1.74
C PRO A 102 -5.88 -10.63 1.88
N GLY A 103 -6.89 -11.48 1.76
CA GLY A 103 -6.71 -12.92 1.77
C GLY A 103 -5.80 -13.38 0.63
N MET A 104 -5.14 -14.54 0.83
CA MET A 104 -4.19 -15.07 -0.16
C MET A 104 -4.81 -15.29 -1.54
N ALA A 105 -6.10 -15.64 -1.62
CA ALA A 105 -6.80 -15.79 -2.90
C ALA A 105 -6.83 -14.46 -3.68
N THR A 106 -7.11 -13.35 -2.99
CA THR A 106 -7.11 -12.00 -3.59
C THR A 106 -5.70 -11.57 -3.97
N ILE A 107 -4.70 -11.81 -3.11
CA ILE A 107 -3.30 -11.52 -3.44
C ILE A 107 -2.84 -12.27 -4.70
N ASN A 108 -3.19 -13.57 -4.80
CA ASN A 108 -2.86 -14.38 -5.97
C ASN A 108 -3.55 -13.86 -7.23
N LYS A 109 -4.85 -13.53 -7.15
CA LYS A 109 -5.60 -12.92 -8.26
C LYS A 109 -4.99 -11.60 -8.73
N ILE A 110 -4.49 -10.77 -7.82
CA ILE A 110 -3.74 -9.55 -8.17
C ILE A 110 -2.46 -9.94 -8.93
N ALA A 111 -1.70 -10.92 -8.43
CA ALA A 111 -0.43 -11.35 -9.04
C ALA A 111 -0.59 -12.00 -10.43
N GLU A 112 -1.76 -12.60 -10.71
CA GLU A 112 -2.12 -13.23 -11.99
C GLU A 112 -2.54 -12.23 -13.06
N ARG A 113 -2.72 -10.95 -12.72
CA ARG A 113 -3.11 -9.90 -13.68
C ARG A 113 -2.03 -9.68 -14.74
N GLU A 114 -2.47 -9.43 -15.97
CA GLU A 114 -1.60 -9.12 -17.11
C GLU A 114 -1.37 -7.63 -17.33
N ASP A 115 -2.02 -6.78 -16.54
CA ASP A 115 -2.03 -5.32 -16.67
C ASP A 115 -1.47 -4.63 -15.42
N LEU A 116 -0.47 -5.26 -14.78
CA LEU A 116 0.18 -4.68 -13.62
C LEU A 116 1.03 -3.47 -14.01
N LEU A 117 0.99 -2.42 -13.18
CA LEU A 117 1.81 -1.23 -13.32
C LEU A 117 3.29 -1.64 -13.31
N PRO A 118 4.10 -1.37 -14.33
CA PRO A 118 5.42 -2.00 -14.49
C PRO A 118 6.58 -1.16 -13.94
N PHE A 119 6.48 -0.66 -12.70
CA PHE A 119 7.55 0.13 -12.05
C PHE A 119 8.00 -0.41 -10.71
N GLU A 120 9.28 -0.28 -10.38
CA GLU A 120 9.69 -0.12 -8.98
C GLU A 120 9.93 1.36 -8.73
N VAL A 121 9.60 1.82 -7.52
CA VAL A 121 9.69 3.24 -7.15
C VAL A 121 10.54 3.42 -5.90
N HIS A 122 10.92 4.65 -5.64
CA HIS A 122 11.48 5.08 -4.38
C HIS A 122 10.78 6.37 -3.94
N PHE A 123 10.15 6.35 -2.78
CA PHE A 123 9.56 7.49 -2.12
C PHE A 123 10.49 7.93 -0.99
N ASN A 124 10.90 9.20 -1.01
CA ASN A 124 11.80 9.77 0.00
C ASN A 124 11.05 10.47 1.16
N GLY A 125 9.71 10.40 1.18
CA GLY A 125 8.86 11.14 2.12
C GLY A 125 8.16 12.36 1.50
N GLN A 126 8.58 12.79 0.31
CA GLN A 126 8.01 13.95 -0.39
C GLN A 126 7.75 13.65 -1.87
N GLU A 127 8.71 13.05 -2.56
CA GLU A 127 8.67 12.81 -4.00
C GLU A 127 8.76 11.32 -4.31
N LEU A 128 8.05 10.90 -5.37
CA LEU A 128 8.03 9.51 -5.84
C LEU A 128 8.92 9.39 -7.08
N PHE A 129 10.09 8.77 -6.91
CA PHE A 129 11.05 8.55 -7.99
C PHE A 129 10.78 7.21 -8.66
N LEU A 130 10.88 7.18 -9.99
CA LEU A 130 10.99 5.95 -10.74
C LEU A 130 12.35 5.31 -10.44
N LYS A 131 12.37 4.21 -9.69
CA LYS A 131 13.60 3.49 -9.36
C LYS A 131 14.03 2.62 -10.53
N TYR A 132 13.10 1.82 -11.05
CA TYR A 132 13.30 1.00 -12.23
C TYR A 132 12.09 1.07 -13.14
N ASN A 133 12.33 1.45 -14.40
CA ASN A 133 11.38 1.25 -15.47
C ASN A 133 11.37 -0.22 -15.89
N LEU A 134 10.30 -0.95 -15.63
CA LEU A 134 10.13 -2.37 -16.00
C LEU A 134 9.12 -2.56 -17.12
N SER A 135 8.85 -1.50 -17.89
CA SER A 135 7.97 -1.53 -19.04
C SER A 135 8.74 -1.71 -20.36
N LYS A 136 8.00 -1.98 -21.43
CA LYS A 136 8.51 -1.97 -22.81
C LYS A 136 8.81 -0.55 -23.32
N ASN A 137 8.21 0.48 -22.73
CA ASN A 137 8.46 1.87 -23.09
C ASN A 137 9.75 2.36 -22.41
N ASP A 138 10.82 2.56 -23.17
CA ASP A 138 12.15 2.95 -22.68
C ASP A 138 12.36 4.48 -22.57
N SER A 139 11.33 5.28 -22.89
CA SER A 139 11.39 6.74 -22.80
C SER A 139 11.39 7.26 -21.37
N LEU A 140 10.83 6.51 -20.41
CA LEU A 140 10.92 6.83 -18.99
C LEU A 140 12.29 6.41 -18.47
N LYS A 141 13.06 7.37 -17.96
CA LYS A 141 14.38 7.12 -17.37
C LYS A 141 14.28 6.96 -15.86
N ASP A 142 15.19 6.16 -15.31
CA ASP A 142 15.30 6.04 -13.86
C ASP A 142 15.67 7.39 -13.24
N GLY A 143 15.18 7.64 -12.03
CA GLY A 143 15.27 8.93 -11.37
C GLY A 143 14.18 9.93 -11.78
N LEU A 144 13.32 9.62 -12.75
CA LEU A 144 12.14 10.45 -13.08
C LEU A 144 11.31 10.69 -11.81
N ILE A 145 11.03 11.95 -11.50
CA ILE A 145 10.10 12.30 -10.43
C ILE A 145 8.69 12.12 -10.99
N ILE A 146 7.99 11.07 -10.57
CA ILE A 146 6.61 10.82 -10.95
C ILE A 146 5.73 11.79 -10.15
N THR A 147 4.89 12.53 -10.87
CA THR A 147 3.93 13.48 -10.27
C THR A 147 2.50 12.98 -10.36
N HIS A 148 2.17 12.20 -11.39
CA HIS A 148 0.85 11.60 -11.54
C HIS A 148 0.92 10.20 -12.14
N ILE A 149 0.00 9.34 -11.71
CA ILE A 149 -0.33 8.08 -12.37
C ILE A 149 -1.85 8.06 -12.58
N ASN A 150 -2.31 7.87 -13.81
CA ASN A 150 -3.73 7.86 -14.17
C ASN A 150 -4.51 9.07 -13.63
N LYS A 151 -3.94 10.28 -13.82
CA LYS A 151 -4.47 11.57 -13.34
C LYS A 151 -4.50 11.74 -11.82
N VAL A 152 -4.09 10.73 -11.04
CA VAL A 152 -3.97 10.82 -9.58
C VAL A 152 -2.59 11.32 -9.22
N LYS A 153 -2.54 12.37 -8.40
CA LYS A 153 -1.30 12.93 -7.84
C LYS A 153 -0.57 11.90 -6.98
N THR A 154 0.74 11.80 -7.12
CA THR A 154 1.56 10.85 -6.33
C THR A 154 1.50 11.15 -4.84
N GLU A 155 1.29 12.39 -4.42
CA GLU A 155 1.06 12.72 -3.01
C GLU A 155 -0.19 12.02 -2.47
N VAL A 156 -1.28 12.00 -3.25
CA VAL A 156 -2.51 11.29 -2.87
C VAL A 156 -2.28 9.77 -2.84
N ILE A 157 -1.56 9.23 -3.83
CA ILE A 157 -1.23 7.79 -3.90
C ILE A 157 -0.43 7.38 -2.66
N THR A 158 0.67 8.07 -2.38
CA THR A 158 1.57 7.76 -1.27
C THR A 158 0.89 7.94 0.07
N GLN A 159 0.09 9.00 0.26
CA GLN A 159 -0.66 9.23 1.49
C GLN A 159 -1.72 8.15 1.72
N GLN A 160 -2.47 7.75 0.69
CA GLN A 160 -3.44 6.67 0.79
C GLN A 160 -2.78 5.36 1.23
N ILE A 161 -1.67 4.98 0.59
CA ILE A 161 -0.91 3.78 0.94
C ILE A 161 -0.38 3.87 2.38
N ILE A 162 0.33 4.94 2.73
CA ILE A 162 0.94 5.11 4.06
C ILE A 162 -0.12 5.10 5.17
N SER A 163 -1.31 5.67 4.92
CA SER A 163 -2.38 5.72 5.92
C SER A 163 -2.95 4.36 6.31
N ALA A 164 -2.77 3.35 5.45
CA ALA A 164 -3.27 1.99 5.67
C ALA A 164 -2.18 1.02 6.18
N LEU A 165 -0.94 1.49 6.34
CA LEU A 165 0.19 0.64 6.72
C LEU A 165 0.55 0.80 8.20
N PRO A 166 1.01 -0.29 8.84
CA PRO A 166 1.40 -0.28 10.24
C PRO A 166 2.60 0.65 10.46
N ARG A 167 2.71 1.17 11.67
CA ARG A 167 3.75 2.13 12.07
C ARG A 167 4.04 2.01 13.55
N ASP A 168 5.26 2.33 13.97
CA ASP A 168 5.62 2.39 15.38
C ASP A 168 5.48 3.81 15.92
N GLY A 169 4.44 4.04 16.72
CA GLY A 169 4.13 5.36 17.27
C GLY A 169 3.98 6.40 16.16
N PHE A 170 4.77 7.48 16.24
CA PHE A 170 4.73 8.56 15.26
C PHE A 170 5.68 8.38 14.07
N ASN A 171 6.46 7.30 14.01
CA ASN A 171 7.43 7.08 12.95
C ASN A 171 6.76 6.61 11.64
N LEU A 172 7.17 7.15 10.49
CA LEU A 172 6.67 6.75 9.16
C LEU A 172 7.66 5.89 8.35
N GLN A 173 8.82 5.54 8.90
CA GLN A 173 9.84 4.77 8.19
C GLN A 173 9.37 3.36 7.82
N LEU A 174 8.62 2.68 8.70
CA LEU A 174 8.04 1.38 8.40
C LEU A 174 7.06 1.44 7.21
N PRO A 175 6.01 2.30 7.20
CA PRO A 175 5.10 2.37 6.08
C PRO A 175 5.76 2.91 4.79
N ILE A 176 6.73 3.84 4.89
CA ILE A 176 7.52 4.29 3.73
C ILE A 176 8.37 3.14 3.15
N SER A 177 9.01 2.34 4.00
CA SER A 177 9.78 1.17 3.55
C SER A 177 8.87 0.13 2.89
N ALA A 178 7.70 -0.13 3.45
CA ALA A 178 6.73 -1.06 2.87
C ALA A 178 6.21 -0.55 1.51
N LEU A 179 5.90 0.74 1.39
CA LEU A 179 5.58 1.38 0.11
C LEU A 179 6.71 1.18 -0.90
N ASN A 180 7.96 1.47 -0.53
CA ASN A 180 9.10 1.33 -1.44
C ASN A 180 9.34 -0.10 -1.92
N ASN A 181 9.06 -1.09 -1.07
CA ASN A 181 9.26 -2.50 -1.41
C ASN A 181 8.08 -3.10 -2.19
N GLN A 182 6.86 -2.58 -1.99
CA GLN A 182 5.62 -3.21 -2.47
C GLN A 182 4.67 -2.22 -3.16
N PHE A 183 5.19 -1.11 -3.70
CA PHE A 183 4.39 -0.05 -4.30
C PHE A 183 3.39 -0.57 -5.33
N ARG A 184 3.81 -1.46 -6.23
CA ARG A 184 2.95 -2.07 -7.25
C ARG A 184 1.73 -2.74 -6.64
N PHE A 185 1.94 -3.56 -5.61
CA PHE A 185 0.85 -4.25 -4.92
C PHE A 185 -0.11 -3.25 -4.28
N TYR A 186 0.41 -2.32 -3.46
CA TYR A 186 -0.46 -1.35 -2.79
C TYR A 186 -1.14 -0.37 -3.76
N TYR A 187 -0.48 -0.02 -4.87
CA TYR A 187 -1.10 0.76 -5.94
C TYR A 187 -2.33 0.03 -6.47
N HIS A 188 -2.23 -1.26 -6.82
CA HIS A 188 -3.38 -2.01 -7.34
C HIS A 188 -4.46 -2.27 -6.29
N VAL A 189 -4.07 -2.44 -5.03
CA VAL A 189 -5.02 -2.57 -3.92
C VAL A 189 -5.91 -1.33 -3.82
N PHE A 190 -5.37 -0.11 -3.95
CA PHE A 190 -6.16 1.12 -3.74
C PHE A 190 -6.66 1.81 -5.02
N PHE A 191 -5.97 1.65 -6.14
CA PHE A 191 -6.23 2.39 -7.38
C PHE A 191 -6.62 1.49 -8.56
N GLY A 192 -6.70 0.18 -8.35
CA GLY A 192 -7.13 -0.78 -9.35
C GLY A 192 -6.13 -0.97 -10.49
N PHE A 193 -6.65 -1.35 -11.65
CA PHE A 193 -5.86 -1.78 -12.80
C PHE A 193 -6.22 -0.99 -14.06
N SER A 194 -5.27 -0.90 -14.99
CA SER A 194 -5.50 -0.37 -16.32
C SER A 194 -4.55 -1.04 -17.31
N GLU A 195 -5.05 -1.33 -18.50
CA GLU A 195 -4.25 -1.83 -19.62
C GLU A 195 -3.13 -0.85 -19.99
N THR A 196 -3.35 0.46 -19.81
CA THR A 196 -2.36 1.51 -20.08
C THR A 196 -2.39 2.56 -18.97
N TYR A 197 -1.22 2.83 -18.40
CA TYR A 197 -0.99 3.84 -17.39
C TYR A 197 -0.50 5.15 -18.02
N GLU A 198 -1.21 6.26 -17.76
CA GLU A 198 -0.72 7.60 -18.05
C GLU A 198 0.16 8.06 -16.89
N VAL A 199 1.45 8.24 -17.15
CA VAL A 199 2.45 8.66 -16.16
C VAL A 199 2.91 10.07 -16.50
N LYS A 200 2.79 11.01 -15.56
CA LYS A 200 3.38 12.34 -15.70
C LYS A 200 4.58 12.45 -14.78
N GLY A 201 5.68 12.99 -15.28
CA GLY A 201 6.89 13.14 -14.48
C GLY A 201 7.76 14.31 -14.90
N LEU A 202 8.73 14.61 -14.03
CA LEU A 202 9.73 15.64 -14.21
C LEU A 202 11.11 14.98 -14.32
N GLN A 203 11.85 15.35 -15.34
CA GLN A 203 13.26 15.01 -15.51
C GLN A 203 14.04 16.31 -15.66
N GLU A 204 14.82 16.65 -14.65
CA GLU A 204 15.45 17.98 -14.52
C GLU A 204 14.38 19.09 -14.58
N GLU A 205 14.47 20.02 -15.54
CA GLU A 205 13.48 21.10 -15.73
C GLU A 205 12.34 20.74 -16.71
N ASN A 206 12.37 19.55 -17.31
CA ASN A 206 11.41 19.16 -18.34
C ASN A 206 10.29 18.27 -17.76
N SER A 207 9.05 18.60 -18.09
CA SER A 207 7.89 17.76 -17.81
C SER A 207 7.54 16.87 -18.99
N GLY A 208 7.26 15.59 -18.74
CA GLY A 208 6.81 14.61 -19.74
C GLY A 208 5.51 13.92 -19.35
N THR A 209 4.78 13.45 -20.35
CA THR A 209 3.66 12.51 -20.19
C THR A 209 3.99 11.24 -20.99
N TYR A 210 3.88 10.10 -20.34
CA TYR A 210 4.28 8.81 -20.87
C TYR A 210 3.11 7.84 -20.77
N LEU A 211 2.82 7.14 -21.86
CA LEU A 211 1.86 6.05 -21.87
C LEU A 211 2.61 4.74 -21.70
N VAL A 212 2.22 3.96 -20.70
CA VAL A 212 2.90 2.73 -20.33
C VAL A 212 1.91 1.59 -20.24
N GLU A 213 2.05 0.60 -21.12
CA GLU A 213 1.26 -0.63 -21.06
C GLU A 213 1.53 -1.37 -19.74
N GLY A 214 0.45 -1.84 -19.10
CA GLY A 214 0.56 -2.82 -18.03
C GLY A 214 1.14 -4.13 -18.56
N CYS A 215 1.77 -4.93 -17.69
CA CYS A 215 2.26 -6.24 -18.09
C CYS A 215 2.22 -7.27 -16.96
N ALA A 216 2.20 -8.55 -17.34
CA ALA A 216 2.20 -9.67 -16.40
C ALA A 216 3.43 -9.68 -15.50
N LEU A 217 3.27 -10.19 -14.27
CA LEU A 217 4.32 -10.19 -13.26
C LEU A 217 5.62 -10.88 -13.72
N ASP A 218 5.51 -11.96 -14.50
CA ASP A 218 6.68 -12.67 -15.03
C ASP A 218 7.43 -11.85 -16.09
N SER A 219 6.72 -11.08 -16.91
CA SER A 219 7.34 -10.12 -17.84
C SER A 219 8.09 -9.03 -17.08
N ILE A 220 7.48 -8.48 -16.01
CA ILE A 220 8.13 -7.50 -15.12
C ILE A 220 9.43 -8.08 -14.53
N ARG A 221 9.36 -9.30 -14.00
CA ARG A 221 10.52 -10.00 -13.41
C ARG A 221 11.62 -10.26 -14.44
N GLN A 222 11.25 -10.62 -15.66
CA GLN A 222 12.20 -10.84 -16.75
C GLN A 222 12.91 -9.53 -17.12
N ILE A 223 12.16 -8.45 -17.37
CA ILE A 223 12.73 -7.13 -17.68
C ILE A 223 13.63 -6.64 -16.54
N ARG A 224 13.25 -6.89 -15.29
CA ARG A 224 14.05 -6.53 -14.10
C ARG A 224 15.41 -7.22 -14.10
N LYS A 225 15.48 -8.49 -14.51
CA LYS A 225 16.74 -9.25 -14.60
C LYS A 225 17.60 -8.78 -15.77
N GLU A 226 16.99 -8.52 -16.92
CA GLU A 226 17.68 -8.14 -18.16
C GLU A 226 18.23 -6.71 -18.12
N ARG A 227 17.40 -5.74 -17.70
CA ARG A 227 17.74 -4.31 -17.70
C ARG A 227 18.57 -3.88 -16.50
N TYR A 228 18.42 -4.57 -15.38
CA TYR A 228 19.03 -4.19 -14.10
C TYR A 228 19.69 -5.41 -13.42
N PRO A 229 20.67 -6.04 -14.08
CA PRO A 229 21.35 -7.19 -13.51
C PRO A 229 21.98 -6.79 -12.18
N ILE A 230 21.74 -7.59 -11.13
CA ILE A 230 22.46 -7.42 -9.86
C ILE A 230 23.91 -7.78 -10.15
N PRO A 231 24.88 -6.88 -9.95
CA PRO A 231 26.28 -7.19 -10.19
C PRO A 231 26.70 -8.40 -9.33
N ASN A 232 27.21 -9.45 -9.95
CA ASN A 232 27.90 -10.52 -9.24
C ASN A 232 29.08 -9.89 -8.49
N GLY A 233 29.05 -9.85 -7.15
CA GLY A 233 30.22 -9.42 -6.38
C GLY A 233 29.99 -8.61 -5.11
N HIS A 234 28.78 -8.09 -4.86
CA HIS A 234 28.48 -7.62 -3.51
C HIS A 234 28.12 -8.83 -2.65
N LYS A 235 29.11 -9.38 -1.93
CA LYS A 235 28.78 -10.17 -0.73
C LYS A 235 27.91 -9.25 0.13
N ALA A 236 26.65 -9.65 0.35
CA ALA A 236 25.89 -9.06 1.44
C ALA A 236 26.76 -9.19 2.70
N ILE A 237 26.77 -8.13 3.52
CA ILE A 237 27.49 -8.17 4.79
C ILE A 237 27.02 -9.43 5.52
N SER A 238 27.93 -10.38 5.67
CA SER A 238 27.65 -11.70 6.21
C SER A 238 27.96 -11.67 7.70
N CYS A 239 26.97 -12.02 8.52
CA CYS A 239 27.13 -12.14 9.96
C CYS A 239 27.61 -13.55 10.30
N HIS A 240 28.76 -13.66 10.97
CA HIS A 240 29.35 -14.93 11.40
C HIS A 240 29.42 -14.94 12.92
N SER A 241 28.67 -15.84 13.56
CA SER A 241 28.73 -16.02 15.02
C SER A 241 30.00 -16.78 15.43
N ILE A 242 30.72 -16.29 16.43
CA ILE A 242 31.88 -16.94 17.03
C ILE A 242 31.41 -17.58 18.33
N ASP A 243 31.16 -18.89 18.29
CA ASP A 243 30.96 -19.80 19.43
C ASP A 243 29.81 -19.47 20.43
N SER A 244 29.06 -18.38 20.22
CA SER A 244 27.95 -17.94 21.07
C SER A 244 27.03 -16.96 20.33
N PRO A 245 25.71 -16.90 20.62
CA PRO A 245 24.81 -15.88 20.09
C PRO A 245 25.20 -14.44 20.48
N ASN A 246 26.15 -14.27 21.41
CA ASN A 246 26.58 -12.97 21.91
C ASN A 246 27.77 -12.37 21.16
N THR A 247 28.45 -13.12 20.28
CA THR A 247 29.63 -12.63 19.55
C THR A 247 29.51 -12.98 18.08
N ALA A 248 29.55 -11.96 17.22
CA ALA A 248 29.58 -12.14 15.77
C ALA A 248 30.47 -11.10 15.10
N PHE A 249 30.95 -11.40 13.89
CA PHE A 249 31.65 -10.45 13.03
C PHE A 249 30.97 -10.34 11.67
N LEU A 250 31.12 -9.17 11.05
CA LEU A 250 30.52 -8.82 9.77
C LEU A 250 31.62 -8.85 8.69
N THR A 251 31.38 -9.54 7.57
CA THR A 251 32.31 -9.60 6.40
C THR A 251 31.64 -9.25 5.09
#